data_AF-A0A316QC02-F1
#
_entry.id   AF-A0A316QC02-F1
#
_cell.length_a   1.000
_cell.length_b   1.000
_cell.length_c   1.000
_cell.angle_alpha   90.00
_cell.angle_beta   90.00
_cell.angle_gamma   90.00
#
_symmetry.space_group_name_H-M   'P 1'
#
loop_
_entity.id
_entity.type
_entity.pdbx_description
1 polymer ?
#
loop_
_entity_poly.entity_id
_entity_poly.type
_entity_poly.pdbx_seq_one_letter_code
_entity_poly.pdbx_strand_id
1 'polypeptide(L)'
;MAFNYAYEKKKFEKEWKQLQKEYAAAGMSFEDIEAMRQFDLDVFNSNRRFFSHTQPLLSSDCGEDDYGQEDKSVLLVRFSEAMSVTDDGSSDYSRYWWIEELDTPELIQAIKMLSDNDKELLTLYFFDGYSQSEIAEFYGISQKNISKKISRIKKNLRKGV
;
A
#
# COMPACT_ATOMS: atom_id res chain seq x y z
N MET A 1 -5.33 -8.46 -18.87
CA MET A 1 -6.24 -8.89 -19.95
C MET A 1 -7.64 -9.17 -19.41
N ALA A 2 -8.67 -8.54 -19.97
CA ALA A 2 -10.06 -8.68 -19.56
C ALA A 2 -10.78 -9.80 -20.35
N PHE A 3 -11.74 -10.48 -19.71
CA PHE A 3 -12.53 -11.56 -20.33
C PHE A 3 -13.47 -11.03 -21.43
N ASN A 4 -13.23 -11.37 -22.69
CA ASN A 4 -14.09 -10.99 -23.80
C ASN A 4 -15.23 -12.00 -24.00
N TYR A 5 -16.40 -11.69 -23.41
CA TYR A 5 -17.55 -12.59 -23.44
C TYR A 5 -18.00 -12.99 -24.85
N ALA A 6 -18.05 -12.05 -25.79
CA ALA A 6 -18.55 -12.33 -27.14
C ALA A 6 -17.61 -13.29 -27.88
N TYR A 7 -16.30 -13.09 -27.76
CA TYR A 7 -15.29 -13.94 -28.36
C TYR A 7 -15.26 -15.34 -27.72
N GLU A 8 -15.18 -15.40 -26.38
CA GLU A 8 -15.11 -16.65 -25.63
C GLU A 8 -16.39 -17.48 -25.80
N LYS A 9 -17.57 -16.84 -25.83
CA LYS A 9 -18.84 -17.53 -26.11
C LYS A 9 -18.86 -18.12 -27.52
N LYS A 10 -18.39 -17.37 -28.52
CA LYS A 10 -18.34 -17.86 -29.91
C LYS A 10 -17.39 -19.06 -30.04
N LYS A 11 -16.26 -19.04 -29.33
CA LYS A 11 -15.31 -20.15 -29.25
C LYS A 11 -15.94 -21.37 -28.59
N PHE A 12 -16.56 -21.18 -27.42
CA PHE A 12 -17.29 -22.22 -26.69
C PHE A 12 -18.39 -22.87 -27.54
N GLU A 13 -19.22 -22.08 -28.22
CA GLU A 13 -20.27 -22.62 -29.11
C GLU A 13 -19.71 -23.42 -30.29
N LYS A 14 -18.54 -23.03 -30.81
CA LYS A 14 -17.88 -23.75 -31.90
C LYS A 14 -17.34 -25.10 -31.41
N GLU A 15 -16.69 -25.11 -30.25
CA GLU A 15 -16.17 -26.32 -29.61
C GLU A 15 -17.32 -27.28 -29.25
N TRP A 16 -18.41 -26.76 -28.68
CA TRP A 16 -19.56 -27.60 -28.36
C TRP A 16 -20.27 -28.19 -29.57
N LYS A 17 -20.37 -27.46 -30.69
CA LYS A 17 -20.93 -28.02 -31.93
C LYS A 17 -20.13 -29.22 -32.45
N GLN A 18 -18.83 -29.26 -32.17
CA GLN A 18 -17.98 -30.39 -32.53
C GLN A 18 -18.14 -31.54 -31.54
N LEU A 19 -18.00 -31.26 -30.23
CA LEU A 19 -18.16 -32.26 -29.16
C LEU A 19 -19.53 -32.95 -29.19
N GLN A 20 -20.61 -32.22 -29.50
CA GLN A 20 -21.95 -32.80 -29.63
C GLN A 20 -22.00 -33.87 -30.74
N LYS A 21 -21.30 -33.66 -31.86
CA LYS A 21 -21.22 -34.65 -32.95
C LYS A 21 -20.40 -35.86 -32.54
N GLU A 22 -19.31 -35.64 -31.81
CA GLU A 22 -18.44 -36.69 -31.31
C GLU A 22 -19.17 -37.58 -30.29
N TYR A 23 -19.91 -36.99 -29.34
CA TYR A 23 -20.71 -37.74 -28.37
C TYR A 23 -21.89 -38.46 -29.01
N ALA A 24 -22.55 -37.85 -29.99
CA ALA A 24 -23.58 -38.52 -30.78
C ALA A 24 -23.01 -39.71 -31.57
N ALA A 25 -21.82 -39.56 -32.17
CA ALA A 25 -21.14 -40.65 -32.88
C ALA A 25 -20.67 -41.76 -31.93
N ALA A 26 -20.34 -41.42 -30.68
CA ALA A 26 -20.02 -42.37 -29.61
C ALA A 26 -21.27 -43.09 -29.04
N GLY A 27 -22.48 -42.74 -29.48
CA GLY A 27 -23.72 -43.37 -29.04
C GLY A 27 -24.22 -42.92 -27.67
N MET A 28 -23.77 -41.75 -27.20
CA MET A 28 -24.20 -41.18 -25.91
C MET A 28 -25.67 -40.72 -25.98
N SER A 29 -26.42 -40.88 -24.88
CA SER A 29 -27.81 -40.45 -24.82
C SER A 29 -27.93 -38.93 -24.89
N PHE A 30 -29.07 -38.42 -25.36
CA PHE A 30 -29.31 -36.97 -25.40
C PHE A 30 -29.27 -36.34 -24.01
N GLU A 31 -29.76 -37.07 -22.99
CA GLU A 31 -29.77 -36.62 -21.59
C GLU A 31 -28.34 -36.44 -21.07
N ASP A 32 -27.45 -37.40 -21.35
CA ASP A 32 -26.05 -37.33 -20.94
C ASP A 32 -25.29 -36.19 -21.66
N ILE A 33 -25.58 -35.98 -22.95
CA ILE A 33 -24.98 -34.88 -23.74
C ILE A 33 -25.43 -33.53 -23.18
N GLU A 34 -26.70 -33.36 -22.86
CA GLU A 34 -27.22 -32.11 -22.29
C GLU A 34 -26.69 -31.89 -20.86
N ALA A 35 -26.57 -32.94 -20.05
CA ALA A 35 -25.95 -32.85 -18.73
C ALA A 35 -24.47 -32.40 -18.82
N MET A 36 -23.71 -32.95 -19.77
CA MET A 36 -22.33 -32.52 -20.03
C MET A 36 -22.27 -31.06 -20.46
N ARG A 37 -23.19 -30.65 -21.33
CA ARG A 37 -23.30 -29.27 -21.78
C ARG A 37 -23.60 -28.30 -20.66
N GLN A 38 -24.50 -28.65 -19.75
CA GLN A 38 -24.82 -27.84 -18.57
C GLN A 38 -23.61 -27.68 -17.66
N PHE A 39 -22.90 -28.78 -17.39
CA PHE A 39 -21.67 -28.73 -16.59
C PHE A 39 -20.62 -27.79 -17.20
N ASP A 40 -20.35 -27.90 -18.50
CA ASP A 40 -19.38 -27.03 -19.17
C ASP A 40 -19.83 -25.57 -19.20
N LEU A 41 -21.14 -25.31 -19.27
CA LEU A 41 -21.71 -23.96 -19.16
C LEU A 41 -21.48 -23.38 -17.76
N ASP A 42 -21.62 -24.19 -16.72
CA ASP A 42 -21.35 -23.79 -15.34
C ASP A 42 -19.87 -23.47 -15.13
N VAL A 43 -18.97 -24.28 -15.69
CA VAL A 43 -17.52 -24.00 -15.70
C VAL A 43 -17.22 -22.71 -16.44
N PHE A 44 -17.81 -22.49 -17.62
CA PHE A 44 -17.66 -21.25 -18.38
C PHE A 44 -18.12 -20.02 -17.58
N ASN A 45 -19.28 -20.12 -16.92
CA ASN A 45 -19.80 -19.06 -16.07
C ASN A 45 -18.94 -18.83 -14.82
N SER A 46 -18.37 -19.89 -14.26
CA SER A 46 -17.41 -19.82 -13.16
C SER A 46 -16.15 -19.06 -13.59
N ASN A 47 -15.56 -19.41 -14.72
CA ASN A 47 -14.38 -18.75 -15.29
C ASN A 47 -14.66 -17.27 -15.57
N ARG A 48 -15.82 -16.96 -16.17
CA ARG A 48 -16.24 -15.57 -16.39
C ARG A 48 -16.26 -14.76 -15.09
N ARG A 49 -16.87 -15.31 -14.03
CA ARG A 49 -16.89 -14.67 -12.71
C ARG A 49 -15.49 -14.49 -12.15
N PHE A 50 -14.66 -15.52 -12.25
CA PHE A 50 -13.26 -15.48 -11.80
C PHE A 50 -12.49 -14.33 -12.47
N PHE A 51 -12.47 -14.23 -13.80
CA PHE A 51 -11.74 -13.16 -14.49
C PHE A 51 -12.34 -11.75 -14.30
N SER A 52 -13.63 -11.65 -13.98
CA SER A 52 -14.25 -10.37 -13.63
C SER A 52 -13.87 -9.88 -12.24
N HIS A 53 -13.69 -10.78 -11.27
CA HIS A 53 -13.39 -10.43 -9.87
C HIS A 53 -11.91 -10.53 -9.51
N THR A 54 -11.13 -11.30 -10.27
CA THR A 54 -9.72 -11.55 -10.05
C THR A 54 -8.96 -10.99 -11.24
N GLN A 55 -8.51 -9.73 -11.12
CA GLN A 55 -7.61 -9.10 -12.09
C GLN A 55 -6.23 -8.92 -11.43
N PRO A 56 -5.14 -9.36 -12.09
CA PRO A 56 -3.81 -9.15 -11.54
C PRO A 56 -3.48 -7.66 -11.54
N LEU A 57 -2.79 -7.21 -10.49
CA LEU A 57 -2.13 -5.92 -10.48
C LEU A 57 -0.84 -6.05 -11.30
N LEU A 58 -0.69 -5.22 -12.32
CA LEU A 58 0.53 -5.17 -13.12
C LEU A 58 1.51 -4.17 -12.50
N SER A 59 2.81 -4.39 -12.69
CA SER A 59 3.83 -3.44 -12.20
C SER A 59 3.67 -2.04 -12.81
N SER A 60 3.04 -1.95 -13.99
CA SER A 60 2.70 -0.69 -14.64
C SER A 60 1.50 0.03 -13.98
N ASP A 61 0.66 -0.69 -13.22
CA ASP A 61 -0.53 -0.11 -12.58
C ASP A 61 -0.18 0.88 -11.45
N CYS A 62 1.03 0.80 -10.89
CA CYS A 62 1.50 1.59 -9.76
C CYS A 62 2.68 2.55 -10.08
N GLY A 63 3.09 2.65 -11.35
CA GLY A 63 4.19 3.53 -11.77
C GLY A 63 3.72 4.99 -11.98
N GLU A 64 4.58 5.96 -11.67
CA GLU A 64 4.34 7.39 -12.00
C GLU A 64 4.44 7.70 -13.50
N ASP A 65 4.93 6.74 -14.28
CA ASP A 65 5.15 6.83 -15.71
C ASP A 65 3.82 6.69 -16.49
N ASP A 66 3.00 7.74 -16.48
CA ASP A 66 1.73 7.85 -17.22
C ASP A 66 1.95 8.03 -18.74
N TYR A 67 2.84 7.22 -19.33
CA TYR A 67 2.95 7.10 -20.79
C TYR A 67 1.81 6.23 -21.33
N GLY A 68 0.56 6.60 -21.06
CA GLY A 68 -0.65 6.15 -21.76
C GLY A 68 -0.81 4.64 -21.96
N GLN A 69 -0.31 3.80 -21.05
CA GLN A 69 -0.26 2.36 -21.29
C GLN A 69 -1.65 1.74 -21.05
N GLU A 70 -2.19 1.10 -22.10
CA GLU A 70 -3.58 0.63 -22.24
C GLU A 70 -3.98 -0.55 -21.33
N ASP A 71 -3.09 -1.01 -20.46
CA ASP A 71 -3.23 -2.27 -19.72
C ASP A 71 -3.58 -2.11 -18.23
N LYS A 72 -4.01 -0.92 -17.79
CA LYS A 72 -4.46 -0.75 -16.39
C LYS A 72 -5.62 -1.70 -16.08
N SER A 73 -5.53 -2.41 -14.95
CA SER A 73 -6.60 -3.30 -14.53
C SER A 73 -7.92 -2.52 -14.36
N VAL A 74 -9.01 -3.02 -14.97
CA VAL A 74 -10.32 -2.33 -15.00
C VAL A 74 -10.87 -2.14 -13.59
N LEU A 75 -10.61 -3.11 -12.70
CA LEU A 75 -10.96 -3.01 -11.28
C LEU A 75 -10.18 -1.90 -10.58
N LEU A 76 -8.87 -1.78 -10.85
CA LEU A 76 -8.05 -0.73 -10.26
C LEU A 76 -8.52 0.65 -10.71
N VAL A 77 -8.81 0.84 -12.00
CA VAL A 77 -9.39 2.11 -12.49
C VAL A 77 -10.72 2.41 -11.79
N ARG A 78 -11.60 1.41 -11.66
CA ARG A 78 -12.94 1.59 -11.05
C ARG A 78 -12.87 1.92 -9.55
N PHE A 79 -11.94 1.32 -8.83
CA PHE A 79 -11.83 1.44 -7.38
C PHE A 79 -10.61 2.27 -6.96
N SER A 80 -9.99 2.99 -7.89
CA SER A 80 -8.75 3.74 -7.64
C SER A 80 -8.93 4.67 -6.46
N GLU A 81 -9.98 5.49 -6.46
CA GLU A 81 -10.26 6.46 -5.39
C GLU A 81 -10.49 5.79 -4.03
N ALA A 82 -11.23 4.68 -4.00
CA ALA A 82 -11.51 3.96 -2.76
C ALA A 82 -10.28 3.19 -2.21
N MET A 83 -9.35 2.80 -3.09
CA MET A 83 -8.10 2.10 -2.73
C MET A 83 -6.92 3.05 -2.56
N SER A 84 -7.02 4.29 -3.03
CA SER A 84 -6.00 5.31 -2.86
C SER A 84 -6.26 6.13 -1.60
N VAL A 85 -5.21 6.37 -0.85
CA VAL A 85 -5.16 7.43 0.15
C VAL A 85 -4.09 8.40 -0.31
N THR A 86 -4.44 9.68 -0.40
CA THR A 86 -3.44 10.73 -0.52
C THR A 86 -2.92 10.99 0.88
N ASP A 87 -1.63 10.75 1.09
CA ASP A 87 -0.94 11.45 2.16
C ASP A 87 -0.99 12.93 1.77
N ASP A 88 -1.74 13.73 2.52
CA ASP A 88 -1.94 15.16 2.23
C ASP A 88 -0.66 15.97 2.49
N GLY A 89 0.45 15.30 2.85
CA GLY A 89 1.67 15.92 3.35
C GLY A 89 1.45 16.69 4.66
N SER A 90 0.21 16.64 5.19
CA SER A 90 -0.26 17.14 6.47
C SER A 90 -0.36 16.00 7.50
N SER A 91 0.12 14.80 7.17
CA SER A 91 1.18 14.20 8.01
C SER A 91 2.36 15.18 8.01
N ASP A 92 2.13 16.34 8.63
CA ASP A 92 3.10 17.34 9.03
C ASP A 92 4.34 16.56 9.38
N TYR A 93 5.50 16.93 8.83
CA TYR A 93 6.75 16.62 9.49
C TYR A 93 6.48 16.81 10.97
N SER A 94 6.34 15.70 11.71
CA SER A 94 6.04 15.78 13.13
C SER A 94 7.05 16.77 13.66
N ARG A 95 6.71 17.64 14.63
CA ARG A 95 7.73 18.55 15.19
C ARG A 95 9.01 17.80 15.62
N TYR A 96 8.88 16.49 15.77
CA TYR A 96 9.94 15.53 16.01
C TYR A 96 10.19 14.53 14.85
N TRP A 97 9.99 14.91 13.58
CA TRP A 97 10.18 14.06 12.39
C TRP A 97 11.56 13.42 12.38
N TRP A 98 12.55 14.18 12.85
CA TRP A 98 13.94 13.76 12.92
C TRP A 98 14.17 12.57 13.84
N ILE A 99 13.24 12.25 14.75
CA ILE A 99 13.32 11.05 15.59
C ILE A 99 13.14 9.80 14.72
N GLU A 100 12.31 9.87 13.68
CA GLU A 100 12.00 8.73 12.81
C GLU A 100 13.08 8.48 11.75
N GLU A 101 13.89 9.51 11.44
CA GLU A 101 15.04 9.38 10.53
C GLU A 101 16.31 8.83 11.20
N LEU A 102 16.31 8.53 12.50
CA LEU A 102 17.48 7.98 13.17
C LEU A 102 17.66 6.49 12.87
N ASP A 103 18.85 6.08 12.46
CA ASP A 103 19.15 4.67 12.14
C ASP A 103 19.29 3.76 13.38
N THR A 104 19.41 4.33 14.57
CA THR A 104 19.75 3.58 15.79
C THR A 104 18.50 3.34 16.65
N PRO A 105 17.95 2.12 16.71
CA PRO A 105 16.68 1.85 17.38
C PRO A 105 16.74 2.10 18.90
N GLU A 106 17.89 1.84 19.51
CA GLU A 106 18.12 2.07 20.95
C GLU A 106 18.09 3.56 21.29
N LEU A 107 18.68 4.40 20.42
CA LEU A 107 18.63 5.85 20.54
C LEU A 107 17.21 6.38 20.32
N ILE A 108 16.48 5.87 19.33
CA ILE A 108 15.07 6.22 19.10
C ILE A 108 14.25 5.91 20.34
N GLN A 109 14.42 4.72 20.93
CA GLN A 109 13.71 4.34 22.15
C GLN A 109 14.07 5.26 23.33
N ALA A 110 15.35 5.57 23.50
CA ALA A 110 15.80 6.50 24.53
C ALA A 110 15.18 7.90 24.36
N ILE A 111 15.14 8.42 23.13
CA ILE A 111 14.51 9.73 22.82
C ILE A 111 13.00 9.66 23.02
N LYS A 112 12.32 8.58 22.64
CA LYS A 112 10.88 8.41 22.87
C LYS A 112 10.53 8.45 24.37
N MET A 113 11.42 7.94 25.23
CA MET A 113 11.28 7.97 26.70
C MET A 113 11.60 9.33 27.34
N LEU A 114 12.16 10.30 26.61
CA LEU A 114 12.32 11.66 27.11
C LEU A 114 10.96 12.36 27.27
N SER A 115 10.88 13.30 28.21
CA SER A 115 9.73 14.20 28.31
C SER A 115 9.63 15.11 27.09
N ASP A 116 8.43 15.54 26.73
CA ASP A 116 8.21 16.39 25.56
C ASP A 116 9.00 17.70 25.60
N ASN A 117 9.18 18.31 26.78
CA ASN A 117 10.05 19.47 26.96
C ASN A 117 11.52 19.21 26.62
N ASP A 118 12.01 18.00 26.89
CA ASP A 118 13.41 17.63 26.60
C ASP A 118 13.56 17.29 25.10
N LYS A 119 12.52 16.74 24.44
CA LYS A 119 12.48 16.57 22.98
C LYS A 119 12.43 17.91 22.26
N GLU A 120 11.57 18.81 22.71
CA GLU A 120 11.43 20.17 22.19
C GLU A 120 12.73 20.97 22.29
N LEU A 121 13.42 20.86 23.44
CA LEU A 121 14.72 21.48 23.63
C LEU A 121 15.76 20.97 22.64
N LEU A 122 15.72 19.67 22.28
CA LEU A 122 16.61 19.10 21.27
C LEU A 122 16.24 19.60 19.86
N THR A 123 14.95 19.64 19.53
CA THR A 123 14.47 20.18 18.25
C THR A 123 14.94 21.63 18.06
N LEU A 124 14.66 22.50 19.04
CA LEU A 124 15.05 23.92 18.99
C LEU A 124 16.57 24.11 18.83
N TYR A 125 17.36 23.30 19.54
CA TYR A 125 18.81 23.47 19.57
C TYR A 125 19.53 22.88 18.35
N PHE A 126 19.08 21.73 17.83
CA PHE A 126 19.78 21.03 16.75
C PHE A 126 19.17 21.23 15.37
N PHE A 127 17.85 21.37 15.28
CA PHE A 127 17.15 21.44 13.99
C PHE A 127 16.72 22.87 13.66
N ASP A 128 16.20 23.61 14.64
CA ASP A 128 15.79 25.01 14.42
C ASP A 128 16.96 26.01 14.56
N GLY A 129 18.11 25.55 15.06
CA GLY A 129 19.36 26.33 15.10
C GLY A 129 19.43 27.43 16.17
N TYR A 130 18.52 27.43 17.15
CA TYR A 130 18.54 28.43 18.22
C TYR A 130 19.76 28.29 19.14
N SER A 131 20.31 29.42 19.56
CA SER A 131 21.35 29.47 20.58
C SER A 131 20.80 29.15 21.97
N GLN A 132 21.67 28.69 22.88
CA GLN A 132 21.25 28.42 24.27
C GLN A 132 20.72 29.66 25.00
N SER A 133 21.10 30.86 24.55
CA SER A 133 20.64 32.13 25.13
C SER A 133 19.22 32.47 24.66
N GLU A 134 18.92 32.31 23.37
CA GLU A 134 17.57 32.54 22.81
C GLU A 134 16.56 31.54 23.38
N ILE A 135 16.98 30.28 23.52
CA ILE A 135 16.18 29.25 24.21
C ILE A 135 15.97 29.64 25.69
N ALA A 136 16.95 30.29 26.33
CA ALA A 136 16.85 30.75 27.73
C ALA A 136 15.77 31.80 27.90
N GLU A 137 15.75 32.76 26.99
CA GLU A 137 14.73 33.79 26.92
C GLU A 137 13.35 33.19 26.63
N PHE A 138 13.26 32.26 25.69
CA PHE A 138 12.01 31.57 25.35
C PHE A 138 11.39 30.83 26.55
N TYR A 139 12.20 30.11 27.33
CA TYR A 139 11.72 29.38 28.51
C TYR A 139 11.67 30.23 29.79
N GLY A 140 12.20 31.46 29.79
CA GLY A 140 12.31 32.32 30.97
C GLY A 140 13.28 31.79 32.05
N ILE A 141 14.33 31.07 31.66
CA ILE A 141 15.30 30.44 32.57
C ILE A 141 16.71 30.95 32.25
N SER A 142 17.67 30.84 33.18
CA SER A 142 19.08 31.11 32.86
C SER A 142 19.67 30.15 31.82
N GLN A 143 20.54 30.66 30.95
CA GLN A 143 21.29 29.88 29.95
C GLN A 143 22.07 28.71 30.60
N LYS A 144 22.61 28.90 31.81
CA LYS A 144 23.28 27.85 32.59
C LYS A 144 22.39 26.65 32.87
N ASN A 145 21.09 26.87 33.10
CA ASN A 145 20.14 25.77 33.32
C ASN A 145 19.86 25.00 32.03
N ILE A 146 19.79 25.66 30.88
CA ILE A 146 19.65 24.99 29.57
C ILE A 146 20.88 24.13 29.28
N SER A 147 22.09 24.69 29.47
CA SER A 147 23.33 23.94 29.31
C SER A 147 23.36 22.68 30.19
N LYS A 148 22.89 22.78 31.45
CA LYS A 148 22.73 21.63 32.34
C LYS A 148 21.69 20.63 31.83
N LYS A 149 20.54 21.07 31.32
CA LYS A 149 19.50 20.20 30.75
C LYS A 149 20.02 19.44 29.53
N ILE A 150 20.66 20.12 28.58
CA ILE A 150 21.26 19.49 27.39
C ILE A 150 22.33 18.46 27.81
N SER A 151 23.18 18.81 28.79
CA SER A 151 24.21 17.88 29.29
C SER A 151 23.61 16.64 29.97
N ARG A 152 22.53 16.81 30.73
CA ARG A 152 21.77 15.70 31.34
C ARG A 152 21.18 14.79 30.27
N ILE A 153 20.54 15.38 29.26
CA ILE A 153 19.95 14.66 28.13
C ILE A 153 21.03 13.85 27.39
N LYS A 154 22.15 14.50 27.00
CA LYS A 154 23.28 13.81 26.35
C LYS A 154 23.81 12.65 27.18
N LYS A 155 23.90 12.80 28.51
CA LYS A 155 24.33 11.72 29.40
C LYS A 155 23.34 10.55 29.45
N ASN A 156 22.04 10.83 29.40
CA ASN A 156 21.01 9.79 29.36
C ASN A 156 21.01 9.05 28.02
N LEU A 157 21.14 9.79 26.91
CA LEU A 157 21.21 9.18 25.58
C LEU A 157 22.46 8.30 25.41
N ARG A 158 23.61 8.72 25.95
CA ARG A 158 24.85 7.90 25.97
C ARG A 158 24.79 6.65 26.86
N LYS A 159 23.79 6.51 27.72
CA LYS A 159 23.61 5.31 28.55
C LYS A 159 22.68 4.29 27.90
N GLY A 160 21.88 4.73 26.92
CA GLY A 160 20.97 3.90 26.16
C GLY A 160 21.50 3.52 24.78
N VAL A 161 22.78 3.80 24.50
CA VAL A 161 23.60 3.32 23.38
C VAL A 161 24.74 2.54 24.01
#